data_AF-A0A1I9WIE2-F1
#
_entry.id   AF-A0A1I9WIE2-F1
#
_cell.length_a   1.000
_cell.length_b   1.000
_cell.length_c   1.000
_cell.angle_alpha   90.00
_cell.angle_beta   90.00
_cell.angle_gamma   90.00
#
_symmetry.space_group_name_H-M   'P 1'
#
loop_
_entity.id
_entity.type
_entity.pdbx_description
1 polymer ?
#
loop_
_entity_poly.entity_id
_entity_poly.type
_entity_poly.pdbx_seq_one_letter_code
_entity_poly.pdbx_strand_id
1 'polypeptide(L)'
;TDTVREAFIENAEEFAGRPKLYMIHTTLKGKGLISSPFNSDFNEHKKFLQSSLNKFGRRRSSLEINCLQTIRETLDEYRERIDSNFEYTNSQMRNNISRIASQNVLT
;
A
#
# COMPACT_ATOMS: atom_id res chain seq x y z
N THR A 1 -3.28 -23.47 20.64
CA THR A 1 -3.74 -22.07 20.71
C THR A 1 -2.82 -21.26 19.84
N ASP A 2 -3.39 -20.50 18.90
CA ASP A 2 -2.61 -19.61 18.04
C ASP A 2 -2.34 -18.31 18.81
N THR A 3 -1.13 -18.21 19.38
CA THR A 3 -0.71 -17.10 20.25
C THR A 3 -0.67 -15.77 19.50
N VAL A 4 -0.45 -15.79 18.18
CA VAL A 4 -0.49 -14.58 17.34
C VAL A 4 -1.92 -14.06 17.26
N ARG A 5 -2.89 -14.95 17.07
CA ARG A 5 -4.31 -14.59 17.01
C ARG A 5 -4.78 -13.98 18.35
N GLU A 6 -4.43 -14.60 19.47
CA GLU A 6 -4.78 -14.11 20.81
C GLU A 6 -4.24 -12.69 21.06
N ALA A 7 -2.97 -12.45 20.73
CA ALA A 7 -2.35 -11.13 20.91
C ALA A 7 -2.97 -10.06 20.00
N PHE A 8 -3.14 -10.32 18.70
CA PHE A 8 -3.54 -9.29 17.74
C PHE A 8 -5.06 -9.16 17.52
N ILE A 9 -5.87 -10.13 17.96
CA ILE A 9 -7.33 -10.08 17.83
C ILE A 9 -7.99 -9.89 19.20
N GLU A 10 -7.69 -10.75 20.17
CA GLU A 10 -8.37 -10.74 21.48
C GLU A 10 -7.82 -9.62 22.37
N ASN A 11 -6.51 -9.36 22.30
CA ASN A 11 -5.83 -8.30 23.05
C ASN A 11 -5.34 -7.16 22.12
N ALA A 12 -6.08 -6.91 21.03
CA ALA A 12 -5.64 -6.04 19.93
C ALA A 12 -5.22 -4.62 20.36
N GLU A 13 -5.86 -4.06 21.39
CA GLU A 13 -5.56 -2.71 21.90
C GLU A 13 -4.21 -2.65 22.61
N GLU A 14 -3.88 -3.66 23.42
CA GLU A 14 -2.61 -3.77 24.14
C GLU A 14 -1.43 -3.93 23.16
N PHE A 15 -1.66 -4.67 22.06
CA PHE A 15 -0.67 -4.90 21.00
C PHE A 15 -0.77 -3.92 19.83
N ALA A 16 -1.57 -2.85 19.94
CA ALA A 16 -1.80 -1.90 18.84
C ALA A 16 -0.60 -0.96 18.57
N GLY A 17 0.42 -0.96 19.42
CA GLY A 17 1.61 -0.13 19.32
C GLY A 17 2.42 -0.34 18.03
N ARG A 18 3.35 0.58 17.74
CA ARG A 18 4.33 0.45 16.65
C ARG A 18 5.72 0.30 17.24
N PRO A 19 6.47 -0.78 16.91
CA PRO A 19 7.82 -0.96 17.42
C PRO A 19 8.76 0.10 16.85
N LYS A 20 9.75 0.52 17.65
CA LYS A 20 10.73 1.51 17.24
C LYS A 20 11.76 0.91 16.28
N LEU A 21 11.44 0.89 15.00
CA LEU A 21 12.35 0.46 13.93
C LEU A 21 13.24 1.63 13.49
N TYR A 22 14.56 1.49 13.63
CA TYR A 22 15.53 2.57 13.38
C TYR A 22 15.37 3.22 12.01
N MET A 23 15.33 2.43 10.93
CA MET A 23 15.18 2.95 9.57
C MET A 23 13.88 3.75 9.38
N ILE A 24 12.77 3.25 9.93
CA ILE A 24 11.46 3.90 9.80
C ILE A 24 11.41 5.19 10.61
N HIS A 25 11.89 5.18 11.85
CA HIS A 25 11.87 6.36 12.72
C HIS A 25 12.84 7.45 12.27
N THR A 26 13.98 7.11 11.67
CA THR A 26 14.90 8.11 11.12
C THR A 26 14.26 8.86 9.94
N THR A 27 13.51 8.16 9.09
CA THR A 27 12.83 8.77 7.92
C THR A 27 11.54 9.48 8.31
N LEU A 28 10.64 8.82 9.05
CA LEU A 28 9.28 9.30 9.32
C LEU A 28 9.16 10.07 10.64
N LYS A 29 10.17 9.99 11.52
CA LYS A 29 10.23 10.74 12.79
C LYS A 29 8.99 10.57 13.69
N GLY A 30 8.38 9.38 13.69
CA GLY A 30 7.18 9.11 14.49
C GLY A 30 5.89 9.70 13.91
N LYS A 31 5.89 10.12 12.64
CA LYS A 31 4.71 10.73 11.99
C LYS A 31 4.01 9.76 11.04
N GLY A 32 2.74 10.04 10.77
CA GLY A 32 1.90 9.30 9.84
C GLY A 32 1.47 7.92 10.35
N LEU A 33 0.64 7.23 9.58
CA LEU A 33 -0.02 6.00 10.02
C LEU A 33 0.94 4.85 10.36
N ILE A 34 2.09 4.77 9.68
CA ILE A 34 3.04 3.64 9.82
C ILE A 34 3.91 3.81 11.08
N SER A 35 4.27 5.04 11.45
CA SER A 35 5.25 5.31 12.51
C SER A 35 4.68 6.01 13.75
N SER A 36 3.45 6.54 13.67
CA SER A 36 2.80 7.20 14.82
C SER A 36 2.55 6.20 15.95
N PRO A 37 2.76 6.59 17.22
CA PRO A 37 2.34 5.79 18.36
C PRO A 37 0.82 5.59 18.34
N PHE A 38 0.35 4.54 19.02
CA PHE A 38 -1.08 4.27 19.15
C PHE A 38 -1.74 5.29 20.08
N ASN A 39 -2.26 6.37 19.49
CA ASN A 39 -2.86 7.51 20.17
C ASN A 39 -4.01 8.11 19.33
N SER A 40 -4.52 9.28 19.74
CA SER A 40 -5.53 10.05 18.99
C SER A 40 -5.11 10.32 17.55
N ASP A 41 -3.86 10.73 17.34
CA ASP A 41 -3.33 11.13 16.04
C ASP A 41 -3.27 9.94 15.08
N PHE A 42 -2.88 8.76 15.57
CA PHE A 42 -2.94 7.52 14.78
C PHE A 42 -4.37 7.23 14.33
N ASN A 43 -5.33 7.35 15.24
CA ASN A 43 -6.74 7.09 14.93
C ASN A 43 -7.31 8.11 13.93
N GLU A 44 -6.91 9.37 14.03
CA GLU A 44 -7.28 10.42 13.08
C GLU A 44 -6.67 10.17 11.70
N HIS A 45 -5.36 9.92 11.61
CA HIS A 45 -4.69 9.55 10.37
C HIS A 45 -5.31 8.30 9.73
N LYS A 46 -5.66 7.28 10.53
CA LYS A 46 -6.32 6.06 10.07
C LYS A 46 -7.68 6.37 9.47
N LYS A 47 -8.53 7.13 10.17
CA LYS A 47 -9.86 7.53 9.70
C LYS A 47 -9.76 8.36 8.44
N PHE A 48 -8.85 9.32 8.39
CA PHE A 48 -8.59 10.15 7.21
C PHE A 48 -8.22 9.25 6.02
N LEU A 49 -7.20 8.41 6.14
CA LEU A 49 -6.75 7.53 5.06
C LEU A 49 -7.83 6.55 4.62
N GLN A 50 -8.57 5.94 5.56
CA GLN A 50 -9.70 5.07 5.22
C GLN A 50 -10.77 5.83 4.43
N SER A 51 -11.09 7.07 4.84
CA SER A 51 -12.08 7.90 4.15
C SER A 51 -11.61 8.31 2.76
N SER A 52 -10.34 8.69 2.62
CA SER A 52 -9.72 9.08 1.35
C SER A 52 -9.66 7.89 0.40
N LEU A 53 -9.11 6.75 0.83
CA LEU A 53 -9.07 5.51 0.03
C LEU A 53 -10.47 5.05 -0.40
N ASN A 54 -11.48 5.17 0.47
CA ASN A 54 -12.86 4.86 0.12
C ASN A 54 -13.45 5.84 -0.90
N LYS A 55 -13.11 7.14 -0.83
CA LYS A 55 -13.50 8.12 -1.85
C LYS A 55 -12.83 7.81 -3.20
N PHE A 56 -11.60 7.31 -3.19
CA PHE A 56 -10.90 6.88 -4.40
C PHE A 56 -11.52 5.61 -5.00
N GLY A 57 -11.83 4.57 -4.20
CA GLY A 57 -12.18 3.24 -4.73
C GLY A 57 -13.64 2.78 -4.60
N ARG A 58 -14.46 3.34 -3.69
CA ARG A 58 -15.77 2.73 -3.32
C ARG A 58 -16.99 3.31 -4.05
N ARG A 59 -16.85 4.40 -4.81
CA ARG A 59 -17.97 4.97 -5.61
C ARG A 59 -17.73 5.06 -7.11
N ARG A 60 -16.49 4.89 -7.58
CA ARG A 60 -16.13 4.62 -8.98
C ARG A 60 -14.91 3.71 -8.97
N SER A 61 -14.91 2.74 -9.87
CA SER A 61 -13.95 1.67 -10.12
C SER A 61 -12.51 2.13 -10.43
N SER A 62 -12.02 3.24 -9.89
CA SER A 62 -10.76 3.88 -10.31
C SER A 62 -9.53 3.00 -10.07
N LEU A 63 -9.41 2.37 -8.89
CA LEU A 63 -8.27 1.49 -8.59
C LEU A 63 -8.26 0.26 -9.49
N GLU A 64 -9.42 -0.37 -9.67
CA GLU A 64 -9.58 -1.53 -10.55
C GLU A 64 -9.28 -1.16 -12.01
N ILE A 65 -9.80 -0.03 -12.48
CA ILE A 65 -9.52 0.50 -13.82
C ILE A 65 -8.03 0.77 -13.98
N ASN A 66 -7.38 1.41 -13.02
CA ASN A 66 -5.94 1.72 -13.06
C ASN A 66 -5.08 0.44 -13.07
N CYS A 67 -5.46 -0.56 -12.27
CA CYS A 67 -4.82 -1.88 -12.30
C CYS A 67 -4.99 -2.54 -13.66
N LEU A 68 -6.21 -2.63 -14.19
CA LEU A 68 -6.50 -3.24 -15.50
C LEU A 68 -5.79 -2.50 -16.63
N GLN A 69 -5.74 -1.17 -16.59
CA GLN A 69 -5.03 -0.36 -17.56
C GLN A 69 -3.52 -0.63 -17.52
N THR A 70 -2.92 -0.69 -16.33
CA THR A 70 -1.49 -1.04 -16.17
C THR A 70 -1.19 -2.44 -16.70
N ILE A 71 -2.08 -3.40 -16.44
CA ILE A 71 -1.94 -4.76 -16.96
C ILE A 71 -1.99 -4.77 -18.48
N ARG A 72 -2.94 -4.07 -19.10
CA ARG A 72 -3.06 -3.98 -20.57
C ARG A 72 -1.81 -3.38 -21.19
N GLU A 73 -1.36 -2.24 -20.70
CA GLU A 73 -0.14 -1.56 -21.18
C GLU A 73 1.09 -2.50 -21.06
N THR A 74 1.22 -3.21 -19.94
CA THR A 74 2.32 -4.17 -19.74
C THR A 74 2.25 -5.35 -20.72
N LEU A 75 1.05 -5.85 -21.00
CA LEU A 75 0.85 -6.94 -21.96
C LEU A 75 1.13 -6.51 -23.40
N ASP A 76 0.78 -5.28 -23.76
CA ASP A 76 1.06 -4.73 -25.09
C ASP A 76 2.57 -4.53 -25.28
N GLU A 77 3.29 -3.99 -24.28
CA GLU A 77 4.75 -3.91 -24.29
C GLU A 77 5.41 -5.29 -24.41
N TYR A 78 4.87 -6.30 -23.73
CA TYR A 78 5.37 -7.67 -23.82
C TYR A 78 5.19 -8.24 -25.24
N ARG A 79 4.03 -8.03 -25.86
CA ARG A 79 3.73 -8.49 -27.23
C ARG A 79 4.68 -7.88 -28.25
N GLU A 80 4.99 -6.59 -28.14
CA GLU A 80 5.92 -5.90 -29.06
C GLU A 80 7.36 -6.42 -28.96
N ARG A 81 7.73 -7.05 -27.84
CA ARG A 81 9.11 -7.45 -27.54
C ARG A 81 9.29 -8.96 -27.41
N ILE A 82 8.30 -9.73 -27.84
CA ILE A 82 8.30 -11.19 -27.71
C ILE A 82 9.47 -11.83 -28.48
N ASP A 83 9.86 -11.24 -29.61
CA ASP A 83 10.97 -11.72 -30.45
C ASP A 83 12.35 -11.31 -29.91
N SER A 84 12.42 -10.42 -28.91
CA SER A 84 13.69 -9.88 -28.39
C SER A 84 14.20 -10.61 -27.13
N ASN A 85 13.76 -11.84 -26.85
CA ASN A 85 14.01 -12.55 -25.58
C ASN A 85 13.70 -11.68 -24.35
N PHE A 86 12.65 -10.87 -24.43
CA PHE A 86 12.28 -9.96 -23.36
C PHE A 86 11.75 -10.73 -22.15
N GLU A 87 12.47 -10.67 -21.03
CA GLU A 87 12.05 -11.24 -19.76
C GLU A 87 11.39 -10.18 -18.88
N TYR A 88 10.20 -10.49 -18.37
CA TYR A 88 9.53 -9.63 -17.41
C TYR A 88 10.20 -9.73 -16.04
N THR A 89 10.85 -8.66 -15.61
CA THR A 89 11.69 -8.66 -14.40
C THR A 89 10.92 -8.15 -13.18
N ASN A 90 11.40 -8.54 -11.99
CA ASN A 90 10.94 -7.98 -10.72
C ASN A 90 11.01 -6.44 -10.66
N SER A 91 11.93 -5.81 -11.40
CA SER A 91 12.04 -4.36 -11.46
C SER A 91 10.86 -3.73 -12.21
N GLN A 92 10.42 -4.33 -13.33
CA GLN A 92 9.26 -3.86 -14.07
C GLN A 92 7.98 -4.03 -13.27
N MET A 93 7.82 -5.17 -12.58
CA MET A 93 6.68 -5.39 -11.68
C MET A 93 6.62 -4.34 -10.57
N ARG A 94 7.76 -4.04 -9.93
CA ARG A 94 7.85 -3.00 -8.92
C ARG A 94 7.48 -1.62 -9.47
N ASN A 95 7.94 -1.28 -10.67
CA ASN A 95 7.62 0.00 -11.31
C ASN A 95 6.12 0.12 -11.58
N ASN A 96 5.49 -0.94 -12.08
CA ASN A 96 4.05 -1.00 -12.33
C ASN A 96 3.23 -0.82 -11.04
N ILE A 97 3.59 -1.52 -9.96
CA ILE A 97 2.96 -1.38 -8.64
C ILE A 97 3.13 0.06 -8.12
N SER A 98 4.34 0.61 -8.25
CA SER A 98 4.61 2.00 -7.85
C SER A 98 3.75 2.99 -8.62
N ARG A 99 3.57 2.78 -9.93
CA ARG A 99 2.76 3.67 -10.77
C ARG A 99 1.30 3.69 -10.34
N ILE A 100 0.73 2.50 -10.05
CA ILE A 100 -0.64 2.38 -9.51
C ILE A 100 -0.74 3.13 -8.18
N ALA A 101 0.22 2.94 -7.26
CA ALA A 101 0.22 3.63 -5.98
C ALA A 101 0.32 5.16 -6.14
N SER A 102 1.22 5.65 -7.00
CA SER A 102 1.43 7.08 -7.25
C SER A 102 0.19 7.77 -7.82
N GLN A 103 -0.54 7.13 -8.73
CA GLN A 103 -1.78 7.67 -9.30
C GLN A 103 -2.86 7.89 -8.23
N ASN A 104 -2.87 7.08 -7.18
CA ASN A 104 -3.87 7.16 -6.10
C ASN A 104 -3.48 8.12 -4.95
N VAL A 105 -2.19 8.48 -4.84
CA VAL A 105 -1.69 9.38 -3.79
C VAL A 105 -1.59 10.83 -4.27
N LEU A 106 -1.44 11.04 -5.59
CA LEU A 106 -1.22 12.37 -6.20
C LEU A 106 -2.48 12.98 -6.85
N THR A 107 -3.65 12.38 -6.69
CA THR A 107 -4.94 12.89 -7.19
C THR A 107 -5.78 13.47 -6.06
#